data_AF-A0A1M5MI82-F1
#
_entry.id   AF-A0A1M5MI82-F1
#
_cell.length_a   1.000
_cell.length_b   1.000
_cell.length_c   1.000
_cell.angle_alpha   90.00
_cell.angle_beta   90.00
_cell.angle_gamma   90.00
#
_symmetry.space_group_name_H-M   'P 1'
#
loop_
_entity.id
_entity.type
_entity.pdbx_description
1 polymer ?
#
loop_
_entity_poly.entity_id
_entity_poly.type
_entity_poly.pdbx_seq_one_letter_code
_entity_poly.pdbx_strand_id
1 'polypeptide(L)'
;MKKATWISVLVVLVGLVASYWVMMQTSAQPKAQRTPELQGLLECAAYYELSTETINRMQVPQMMPVAGRLAQSAAKARELLRGTMSETEVNEAIAQAKDQQLASLPDPNSLRPLMAQYQEPCKAALNTAS
;
A
#
# COMPACT_ATOMS: atom_id res chain seq x y z
N MET A 1 43.52 -10.49 -46.06
CA MET A 1 43.71 -10.21 -44.62
C MET A 1 42.43 -9.60 -44.04
N LYS A 2 41.79 -10.37 -43.15
CA LYS A 2 40.73 -10.13 -42.15
C LYS A 2 40.20 -8.69 -41.96
N LYS A 3 39.05 -8.32 -42.55
CA LYS A 3 38.25 -7.12 -42.15
C LYS A 3 36.77 -7.23 -42.54
N ALA A 4 36.06 -8.32 -42.24
CA ALA A 4 34.64 -8.40 -42.64
C ALA A 4 33.73 -9.21 -41.69
N THR A 5 34.22 -9.62 -40.53
CA THR A 5 33.51 -10.62 -39.69
C THR A 5 33.19 -10.13 -38.29
N TRP A 6 33.42 -8.85 -37.98
CA TRP A 6 33.32 -8.34 -36.60
C TRP A 6 32.08 -7.48 -36.33
N ILE A 7 31.37 -7.01 -37.35
CA ILE A 7 30.24 -6.07 -37.16
C ILE A 7 28.93 -6.83 -36.86
N SER A 8 28.78 -8.07 -37.35
CA SER A 8 27.52 -8.82 -37.20
C SER A 8 27.31 -9.45 -35.82
N VAL A 9 28.38 -9.66 -35.02
CA VAL A 9 28.26 -10.31 -33.70
C VAL A 9 27.82 -9.32 -32.62
N LEU A 10 28.13 -8.03 -32.79
CA LEU A 10 27.85 -7.00 -31.78
C LEU A 10 26.36 -6.59 -31.72
N VAL A 11 25.61 -6.73 -32.82
CA VAL A 11 24.19 -6.37 -32.88
C VAL A 11 23.28 -7.43 -32.23
N VAL A 12 23.65 -8.71 -32.30
CA VAL A 12 22.83 -9.82 -31.76
C VAL A 12 22.93 -9.90 -30.23
N LEU A 13 24.07 -9.54 -29.64
CA LEU A 13 24.25 -9.56 -28.18
C LEU A 13 23.55 -8.40 -27.45
N VAL A 14 23.41 -7.24 -28.09
CA VAL A 14 22.67 -6.10 -27.49
C VAL A 14 21.16 -6.33 -27.55
N GLY A 15 20.65 -7.05 -28.56
CA GLY A 15 19.23 -7.38 -28.69
C GLY A 15 18.69 -8.36 -27.64
N LEU A 16 19.53 -9.26 -27.10
CA LEU A 16 19.11 -10.29 -26.15
C LEU A 16 19.10 -9.85 -24.68
N VAL A 17 19.74 -8.74 -24.33
CA VAL A 17 19.72 -8.21 -22.95
C VAL A 17 18.49 -7.34 -22.73
N ALA A 18 17.97 -6.67 -23.76
CA ALA A 18 16.79 -5.81 -23.65
C ALA A 18 15.48 -6.56 -23.32
N SER A 19 15.36 -7.83 -23.71
CA SER A 19 14.18 -8.65 -23.44
C SER A 19 14.13 -9.26 -22.03
N TYR A 20 15.25 -9.30 -21.30
CA TYR A 20 15.27 -9.80 -19.92
C TYR A 20 14.86 -8.77 -18.87
N TRP A 21 14.93 -7.47 -19.18
CA TRP A 21 14.58 -6.41 -18.22
C TRP A 21 13.08 -6.10 -18.14
N VAL A 22 12.29 -6.47 -19.16
CA VAL A 22 10.85 -6.17 -19.20
C VAL A 22 10.03 -7.07 -18.26
N MET A 23 10.50 -8.27 -17.92
CA MET A 23 9.75 -9.20 -17.05
C MET A 23 9.86 -8.91 -15.54
N MET A 24 10.67 -7.93 -15.12
CA MET A 24 10.78 -7.53 -13.71
C MET A 24 10.00 -6.27 -13.37
N GLN A 25 9.18 -5.78 -14.30
CA GLN A 25 8.43 -4.55 -14.13
C GLN A 25 7.06 -4.84 -13.49
N THR A 26 7.07 -4.80 -12.15
CA THR A 26 5.95 -4.39 -11.30
C THR A 26 4.71 -5.28 -11.35
N SER A 27 4.68 -6.31 -10.51
CA SER A 27 3.44 -6.93 -10.03
C SER A 27 2.80 -6.08 -8.94
N ALA A 28 2.53 -4.81 -9.25
CA ALA A 28 1.54 -4.03 -8.53
C ALA A 28 0.36 -3.89 -9.48
N GLN A 29 -0.82 -4.41 -9.11
CA GLN A 29 -2.04 -4.16 -9.88
C GLN A 29 -2.17 -2.63 -10.02
N PRO A 30 -2.24 -2.10 -11.25
CA PRO A 30 -2.55 -0.70 -11.46
C PRO A 30 -3.79 -0.33 -10.65
N LYS A 31 -3.79 0.83 -9.98
CA LYS A 31 -4.94 1.29 -9.16
C LYS A 31 -6.29 1.13 -9.87
N ALA A 32 -6.29 1.26 -11.20
CA ALA A 32 -7.47 1.14 -12.06
C ALA A 32 -8.09 -0.27 -12.12
N GLN A 33 -7.41 -1.31 -11.67
CA GLN A 33 -7.93 -2.69 -11.64
C GLN A 33 -8.39 -3.16 -10.26
N ARG A 34 -8.25 -2.35 -9.20
CA ARG A 34 -8.71 -2.75 -7.86
C ARG A 34 -10.23 -2.63 -7.76
N THR A 35 -10.85 -3.64 -7.16
CA THR A 35 -12.28 -3.55 -6.81
C THR A 35 -12.48 -2.46 -5.75
N PRO A 36 -13.67 -1.84 -5.67
CA PRO A 36 -13.98 -0.86 -4.63
C PRO A 36 -13.78 -1.42 -3.22
N GLU A 37 -14.04 -2.72 -3.03
CA GLU A 37 -13.84 -3.42 -1.76
C GLU A 37 -12.35 -3.53 -1.38
N LEU A 38 -11.50 -3.94 -2.32
CA LEU A 38 -10.04 -3.97 -2.13
C LEU A 38 -9.49 -2.58 -1.83
N GLN A 39 -9.94 -1.58 -2.57
CA GLN A 39 -9.54 -0.19 -2.37
C GLN A 39 -10.00 0.33 -0.99
N GLY A 40 -11.21 -0.01 -0.57
CA GLY A 40 -11.72 0.31 0.77
C GLY A 40 -10.88 -0.33 1.87
N LEU A 41 -10.50 -1.61 1.74
CA LEU A 41 -9.63 -2.29 2.70
C LEU A 41 -8.24 -1.64 2.80
N LEU A 42 -7.66 -1.22 1.68
CA LEU A 42 -6.39 -0.47 1.65
C LEU A 42 -6.51 0.86 2.40
N GLU A 43 -7.57 1.62 2.16
CA GLU A 43 -7.83 2.89 2.85
C GLU A 43 -8.06 2.69 4.35
N CYS A 44 -8.72 1.59 4.73
CA CYS A 44 -8.94 1.24 6.13
C CYS A 44 -7.65 0.83 6.84
N ALA A 45 -6.80 0.01 6.20
CA ALA A 45 -5.50 -0.32 6.74
C ALA A 45 -4.65 0.94 6.96
N ALA A 46 -4.60 1.82 5.95
CA ALA A 46 -3.90 3.11 6.05
C ALA A 46 -4.44 3.99 7.19
N TYR A 47 -5.76 4.12 7.31
CA TYR A 47 -6.41 4.90 8.36
C TYR A 47 -6.05 4.39 9.75
N TYR A 48 -6.12 3.08 9.97
CA TYR A 48 -5.81 2.47 11.25
C TYR A 48 -4.32 2.56 11.60
N GLU A 49 -3.41 2.36 10.63
CA GLU A 49 -1.97 2.54 10.84
C GLU A 49 -1.64 3.99 11.19
N LEU A 50 -2.15 4.95 10.41
CA LEU A 50 -1.91 6.37 10.62
C LEU A 50 -2.45 6.85 11.97
N SER A 51 -3.67 6.42 12.32
CA SER A 51 -4.29 6.76 13.62
C SER A 51 -3.51 6.18 14.79
N THR A 52 -3.00 4.95 14.67
CA THR A 52 -2.15 4.31 15.67
C THR A 52 -0.84 5.09 15.85
N GLU A 53 -0.17 5.42 14.74
CA GLU A 53 1.08 6.17 14.73
C GLU A 53 0.92 7.53 15.40
N THR A 54 -0.14 8.26 15.06
CA THR A 54 -0.44 9.57 15.64
C THR A 54 -0.75 9.49 17.13
N ILE A 55 -1.56 8.51 17.58
CA ILE A 55 -1.84 8.32 19.02
C ILE A 55 -0.55 8.01 19.79
N ASN A 56 0.30 7.12 19.25
CA ASN A 56 1.56 6.77 19.89
C ASN A 56 2.51 7.98 19.98
N ARG A 57 2.56 8.83 18.94
CA ARG A 57 3.37 10.05 18.91
C ARG A 57 2.93 11.06 19.98
N MET A 58 1.63 11.18 20.21
CA MET A 58 1.07 12.08 21.23
C MET A 58 1.36 11.62 22.67
N GLN A 59 1.78 10.35 22.87
CA GLN A 59 2.16 9.78 24.17
C GLN A 59 1.10 10.00 25.27
N VAL A 60 -0.18 9.90 24.90
CA VAL A 60 -1.31 10.08 25.83
C VAL A 60 -1.68 8.71 26.44
N PRO A 61 -1.41 8.46 27.74
CA PRO A 61 -1.54 7.13 28.33
C PRO A 61 -2.96 6.55 28.21
N GLN A 62 -3.99 7.38 28.39
CA GLN A 62 -5.38 6.95 28.28
C GLN A 62 -5.79 6.50 26.87
N MET A 63 -5.03 6.88 25.84
CA MET A 63 -5.28 6.52 24.44
C MET A 63 -4.49 5.28 23.99
N MET A 64 -3.53 4.79 24.77
CA MET A 64 -2.73 3.60 24.42
C MET A 64 -3.57 2.34 24.14
N PRO A 65 -4.62 2.03 24.92
CA PRO A 65 -5.50 0.91 24.59
C PRO A 65 -6.24 1.09 23.25
N VAL A 66 -6.52 2.34 22.87
CA VAL A 66 -7.15 2.67 21.58
C VAL A 66 -6.15 2.39 20.45
N ALA A 67 -4.91 2.87 20.57
CA ALA A 67 -3.85 2.58 19.61
C ALA A 67 -3.65 1.05 19.43
N GLY A 68 -3.68 0.28 20.52
CA GLY A 68 -3.61 -1.18 20.47
C GLY A 68 -4.74 -1.82 19.65
N ARG A 69 -5.98 -1.37 19.83
CA ARG A 69 -7.13 -1.87 19.04
C ARG A 69 -7.04 -1.46 17.56
N LEU A 70 -6.62 -0.23 17.27
CA LEU A 70 -6.45 0.24 15.90
C LEU A 70 -5.35 -0.54 15.19
N ALA A 71 -4.23 -0.83 15.86
CA ALA A 71 -3.17 -1.69 15.34
C ALA A 71 -3.68 -3.09 14.99
N GLN A 72 -4.55 -3.68 15.82
CA GLN A 72 -5.19 -4.96 15.52
C GLN A 72 -6.12 -4.88 14.30
N SER A 73 -6.90 -3.81 14.17
CA SER A 73 -7.74 -3.56 12.99
C SER A 73 -6.92 -3.39 11.72
N ALA A 74 -5.78 -2.69 11.79
CA ALA A 74 -4.84 -2.58 10.67
C ALA A 74 -4.31 -3.96 10.27
N ALA A 75 -3.88 -4.78 11.24
CA ALA A 75 -3.41 -6.14 10.97
C ALA A 75 -4.51 -7.00 10.31
N LYS A 76 -5.77 -6.92 10.77
CA LYS A 76 -6.90 -7.63 10.16
C LYS A 76 -7.13 -7.18 8.71
N ALA A 77 -7.13 -5.86 8.45
CA ALA A 77 -7.29 -5.33 7.10
C ALA A 77 -6.18 -5.82 6.15
N ARG A 78 -4.93 -5.82 6.63
CA ARG A 78 -3.77 -6.33 5.87
C ARG A 78 -3.89 -7.82 5.56
N GLU A 79 -4.39 -8.60 6.50
CA GLU A 79 -4.57 -10.04 6.30
C GLU A 79 -5.62 -10.33 5.22
N LEU A 80 -6.73 -9.59 5.22
CA LEU A 80 -7.73 -9.68 4.15
C LEU A 80 -7.15 -9.34 2.77
N LEU A 81 -6.30 -8.31 2.70
CA LEU A 81 -5.65 -7.89 1.46
C LEU A 81 -4.66 -8.93 0.93
N ARG A 82 -3.92 -9.61 1.81
CA ARG A 82 -2.95 -10.67 1.43
C ARG A 82 -3.61 -11.89 0.76
N GLY A 83 -4.91 -12.08 0.97
CA GLY A 83 -5.69 -13.10 0.25
C GLY A 83 -5.82 -12.83 -1.25
N THR A 84 -5.48 -11.62 -1.72
CA THR A 84 -5.67 -11.19 -3.12
C THR A 84 -4.46 -10.47 -3.71
N MET A 85 -3.61 -9.86 -2.88
CA MET A 85 -2.44 -9.09 -3.28
C MET A 85 -1.16 -9.67 -2.67
N SER A 86 -0.03 -9.48 -3.35
CA SER A 86 1.27 -9.85 -2.77
C SER A 86 1.62 -8.94 -1.58
N GLU A 87 2.44 -9.40 -0.64
CA GLU A 87 2.82 -8.58 0.52
C GLU A 87 3.50 -7.26 0.11
N THR A 88 4.36 -7.28 -0.90
CA THR A 88 5.00 -6.08 -1.45
C THR A 88 3.96 -5.10 -1.97
N GLU A 89 2.98 -5.59 -2.73
CA GLU A 89 1.92 -4.77 -3.27
C GLU A 89 1.01 -4.17 -2.19
N VAL A 90 0.67 -4.98 -1.16
CA VAL A 90 -0.08 -4.51 0.01
C VAL A 90 0.68 -3.37 0.71
N ASN A 91 1.99 -3.54 0.93
CA ASN A 91 2.83 -2.52 1.56
C ASN A 91 2.84 -1.20 0.76
N GLU A 92 3.10 -1.27 -0.54
CA GLU A 92 3.15 -0.11 -1.41
C GLU A 92 1.81 0.61 -1.49
N ALA A 93 0.72 -0.14 -1.64
CA ALA A 93 -0.61 0.41 -1.76
C ALA A 93 -1.11 1.05 -0.45
N ILE A 94 -0.79 0.46 0.71
CA ILE A 94 -1.11 1.06 2.02
C ILE A 94 -0.27 2.31 2.25
N ALA A 95 1.03 2.27 1.97
CA ALA A 95 1.89 3.46 2.11
C ALA A 95 1.36 4.62 1.27
N GLN A 96 0.96 4.34 0.03
CA GLN A 96 0.37 5.35 -0.84
C GLN A 96 -0.97 5.88 -0.31
N ALA A 97 -1.83 5.01 0.22
CA ALA A 97 -3.09 5.45 0.83
C ALA A 97 -2.86 6.30 2.09
N LYS A 98 -1.84 5.98 2.89
CA LYS A 98 -1.40 6.82 4.02
C LYS A 98 -0.96 8.20 3.57
N ASP A 99 -0.14 8.29 2.52
CA ASP A 99 0.32 9.57 1.98
C ASP A 99 -0.86 10.43 1.48
N GLN A 100 -1.85 9.81 0.83
CA GLN A 100 -3.06 10.50 0.39
C GLN A 100 -3.91 11.00 1.56
N GLN A 101 -4.09 10.18 2.59
CA GLN A 101 -4.79 10.58 3.81
C GLN A 101 -4.07 11.70 4.54
N LEU A 102 -2.74 11.62 4.69
CA LEU A 102 -1.92 12.68 5.26
C LEU A 102 -2.04 13.99 4.48
N ALA A 103 -2.01 13.94 3.15
CA ALA A 103 -2.18 15.12 2.30
C ALA A 103 -3.57 15.74 2.41
N SER A 104 -4.58 14.97 2.82
CA SER A 104 -5.95 15.46 3.04
C SER A 104 -6.14 16.15 4.41
N LEU A 105 -5.17 16.01 5.32
CA LEU A 105 -5.27 16.55 6.67
C LEU A 105 -4.86 18.04 6.72
N PRO A 106 -5.60 18.88 7.49
CA PRO A 106 -5.17 20.25 7.77
C PRO A 106 -3.97 20.31 8.74
N ASP A 107 -3.79 19.27 9.56
CA ASP A 107 -2.65 19.09 10.47
C ASP A 107 -2.36 17.58 10.60
N PRO A 108 -1.10 17.13 10.50
CA PRO A 108 -0.74 15.71 10.50
C PRO A 108 -1.05 14.99 11.83
N ASN A 109 -1.25 15.71 12.93
CA ASN A 109 -1.65 15.16 14.23
C ASN A 109 -3.18 15.19 14.44
N SER A 110 -3.92 15.84 13.54
CA SER A 110 -5.38 15.92 13.63
C SER A 110 -6.03 14.68 13.02
N LEU A 111 -6.46 13.75 13.87
CA LEU A 111 -7.18 12.54 13.43
C LEU A 111 -8.66 12.78 13.13
N ARG A 112 -9.22 13.93 13.55
CA ARG A 112 -10.67 14.17 13.49
C ARG A 112 -11.25 14.06 12.07
N PRO A 113 -10.62 14.60 11.01
CA PRO A 113 -11.12 14.43 9.64
C PRO A 113 -11.11 12.97 9.19
N LEU A 114 -10.05 12.23 9.49
CA LEU A 114 -9.95 10.81 9.13
C LEU A 114 -10.98 9.97 9.89
N MET A 115 -11.19 10.24 11.18
CA MET A 115 -12.24 9.56 11.94
C MET A 115 -13.62 9.79 11.32
N ALA A 116 -13.93 11.03 10.93
CA ALA A 116 -15.21 11.35 10.30
C ALA A 116 -15.42 10.61 8.96
N GLN A 117 -14.35 10.42 8.19
CA GLN A 117 -14.40 9.80 6.88
C GLN A 117 -14.33 8.26 6.92
N TYR A 118 -13.50 7.70 7.81
CA TYR A 118 -13.11 6.29 7.73
C TYR A 118 -13.57 5.44 8.92
N GLN A 119 -13.91 6.01 10.08
CA GLN A 119 -14.17 5.22 11.29
C GLN A 119 -15.30 4.20 11.10
N GLU A 120 -16.51 4.66 10.74
CA GLU A 120 -17.66 3.76 10.59
C GLU A 120 -17.58 2.88 9.33
N PRO A 121 -17.19 3.40 8.15
CA PRO A 121 -17.03 2.57 6.96
C PRO A 121 -16.02 1.43 7.16
N CYS A 122 -14.88 1.72 7.79
CA CYS A 122 -13.86 0.70 8.02
C CYS A 122 -14.25 -0.33 9.07
N LYS A 123 -14.96 0.11 10.11
CA LYS A 123 -15.53 -0.80 11.09
C LYS A 123 -16.55 -1.73 10.44
N ALA A 124 -17.41 -1.22 9.56
CA ALA A 124 -18.37 -2.03 8.82
C ALA A 124 -17.66 -3.03 7.90
N ALA A 125 -16.70 -2.57 7.09
CA ALA A 125 -15.95 -3.40 6.15
C ALA A 125 -15.21 -4.56 6.85
N LEU A 126 -14.59 -4.31 8.00
CA LEU A 126 -13.91 -5.36 8.77
C LEU A 126 -14.85 -6.36 9.45
N ASN A 127 -16.11 -6.00 9.69
CA ASN A 127 -17.10 -6.90 10.29
C ASN A 127 -17.79 -7.76 9.23
N THR A 128 -17.96 -7.27 8.02
CA THR A 128 -18.57 -8.03 6.91
C THR A 128 -17.59 -8.98 6.23
N ALA A 129 -16.28 -8.75 6.38
CA ALA A 129 -15.23 -9.57 5.80
C ALA A 129 -14.75 -10.73 6.71
N SER A 130 -15.40 -10.96 7.86
CA SER A 130 -15.12 -12.06 8.80
C SER A 130 -16.33 -12.94 9.02
#